data_AF-A0A5D2KCW6-F1
#
_entry.id   AF-A0A5D2KCW6-F1
#
_cell.length_a   1.000
_cell.length_b   1.000
_cell.length_c   1.000
_cell.angle_alpha   90.00
_cell.angle_beta   90.00
_cell.angle_gamma   90.00
#
_symmetry.space_group_name_H-M   'P 1'
#
loop_
_entity.id
_entity.type
_entity.pdbx_description
1 polymer ?
#
loop_
_entity_poly.entity_id
_entity_poly.type
_entity_poly.pdbx_seq_one_letter_code
_entity_poly.pdbx_strand_id
1 'polypeptide(L)'
;MAGRGGVNQGKWDGNIPPECKPKRSILRFTANLDWEVAREPLHVDIDVGKVCGVGPGMAFANEIIRSHRSGTGIIGLVPCAVGGTSINKWGKGSRLYGQLVKRANAALKDGGGTIRAILWYQGESDTLNKDDAETYKGKMVKLIEDLRLDLNLPSLPFILVFVSLQLFTYV
;
A
#
# COMPACT_ATOMS: atom_id res chain seq x y z
N MET A 1 0.15 1.68 -4.53
CA MET A 1 -0.38 2.99 -4.96
C MET A 1 -0.49 3.87 -3.71
N ALA A 2 0.15 5.05 -3.71
CA ALA A 2 0.14 5.95 -2.56
C ALA A 2 -1.19 6.74 -2.37
N GLY A 3 -2.11 6.63 -3.34
CA GLY A 3 -3.39 7.35 -3.34
C GLY A 3 -3.29 8.68 -4.08
N ARG A 4 -4.18 8.86 -5.06
CA ARG A 4 -4.26 10.06 -5.92
C ARG A 4 -5.71 10.50 -6.17
N GLY A 5 -6.69 9.86 -5.52
CA GLY A 5 -8.09 10.26 -5.66
C GLY A 5 -8.30 11.70 -5.20
N GLY A 6 -8.96 12.50 -6.02
CA GLY A 6 -9.18 13.94 -5.78
C GLY A 6 -7.96 14.84 -6.02
N VAL A 7 -6.83 14.29 -6.50
CA VAL A 7 -5.66 15.12 -6.85
C VAL A 7 -5.77 15.59 -8.30
N ASN A 8 -5.81 16.90 -8.49
CA ASN A 8 -5.79 17.54 -9.81
C ASN A 8 -4.75 18.66 -9.82
N GLN A 9 -3.92 18.74 -10.87
CA GLN A 9 -2.87 19.75 -11.03
C GLN A 9 -2.01 19.96 -9.77
N GLY A 10 -1.66 18.87 -9.08
CA GLY A 10 -0.84 18.92 -7.88
C GLY A 10 -1.55 19.45 -6.63
N LYS A 11 -2.88 19.52 -6.62
CA LYS A 11 -3.69 19.89 -5.45
C LYS A 11 -4.71 18.81 -5.16
N TRP A 12 -4.82 18.40 -3.90
CA TRP A 12 -5.91 17.54 -3.44
C TRP A 12 -7.15 18.39 -3.12
N ASP A 13 -8.31 17.96 -3.59
CA ASP A 13 -9.59 18.65 -3.40
C ASP A 13 -10.15 18.53 -1.97
N GLY A 14 -9.59 17.63 -1.15
CA GLY A 14 -10.05 17.37 0.23
C GLY A 14 -11.33 16.54 0.32
N ASN A 15 -11.85 16.05 -0.82
CA ASN A 15 -13.07 15.25 -0.83
C ASN A 15 -12.78 13.83 -0.32
N ILE A 16 -13.49 13.43 0.74
CA ILE A 16 -13.37 12.10 1.34
C ILE A 16 -14.71 11.36 1.15
N PRO A 17 -14.74 10.28 0.35
CA PRO A 17 -15.93 9.45 0.19
C PRO A 17 -16.43 8.87 1.53
N PRO A 18 -17.74 8.61 1.69
CA PRO A 18 -18.30 8.03 2.92
C PRO A 18 -17.63 6.74 3.38
N GLU A 19 -17.20 5.90 2.43
CA GLU A 19 -16.53 4.62 2.65
C GLU A 19 -15.12 4.80 3.25
N CYS A 20 -14.54 5.99 3.12
CA CYS A 20 -13.21 6.33 3.61
C CYS A 20 -13.25 7.07 4.97
N LYS A 21 -14.42 7.19 5.60
CA LYS A 21 -14.54 7.90 6.88
C LYS A 21 -13.68 7.25 7.99
N PRO A 22 -13.06 8.07 8.85
CA PRO A 22 -12.22 7.57 9.94
C PRO A 22 -13.05 6.88 11.04
N LYS A 23 -12.46 5.88 11.69
CA LYS A 23 -12.99 5.20 12.88
C LYS A 23 -11.86 5.04 13.90
N ARG A 24 -12.17 5.12 15.20
CA ARG A 24 -11.17 4.92 16.27
C ARG A 24 -10.51 3.54 16.25
N SER A 25 -11.17 2.54 15.65
CA SER A 25 -10.66 1.18 15.47
C SER A 25 -9.83 0.99 14.19
N ILE A 26 -9.57 2.04 13.41
CA ILE A 26 -8.67 1.99 12.26
C ILE A 26 -7.49 2.94 12.56
N LEU A 27 -6.30 2.38 12.66
CA LEU A 27 -5.07 3.11 12.94
C LEU A 27 -4.16 3.10 11.72
N ARG A 28 -3.30 4.12 11.64
CA ARG A 28 -2.26 4.28 10.61
C ARG A 28 -0.91 4.38 11.30
N PHE A 29 0.08 3.66 10.78
CA PHE A 29 1.45 3.74 11.26
C PHE A 29 2.19 4.87 10.54
N THR A 30 2.55 5.92 11.27
CA THR A 30 3.10 7.17 10.72
C THR A 30 4.56 7.02 10.28
N ALA A 31 5.12 8.05 9.62
CA ALA A 31 6.55 8.12 9.32
C ALA A 31 7.43 8.11 10.58
N ASN A 32 6.89 8.62 11.71
CA ASN A 32 7.58 8.68 13.00
C ASN A 32 7.59 7.34 13.75
N LEU A 33 6.97 6.30 13.18
CA LEU A 33 6.83 4.96 13.76
C LEU A 33 5.88 4.91 14.96
N ASP A 34 4.84 5.73 14.93
CA ASP A 34 3.76 5.75 15.92
C ASP A 34 2.41 5.40 15.29
N TRP A 35 1.47 4.92 16.11
CA TRP A 35 0.08 4.73 15.69
C TRP A 35 -0.78 5.98 15.92
N GLU A 36 -1.57 6.35 14.92
CA GLU A 36 -2.60 7.37 15.04
C GLU A 36 -3.92 6.90 14.40
N VAL A 37 -5.03 7.60 14.66
CA VAL A 37 -6.30 7.32 13.97
C VAL A 37 -6.13 7.58 12.47
N ALA A 38 -6.41 6.58 11.66
CA ALA A 38 -6.21 6.65 10.22
C ALA A 38 -7.15 7.66 9.55
N ARG A 39 -6.59 8.50 8.68
CA ARG A 39 -7.29 9.49 7.86
C ARG A 39 -6.63 9.53 6.47
N GLU A 40 -7.43 9.76 5.43
CA GLU A 40 -6.86 10.09 4.12
C GLU A 40 -6.23 11.49 4.15
N PRO A 41 -5.13 11.74 3.40
CA PRO A 41 -4.38 10.78 2.58
C PRO A 41 -3.42 9.91 3.43
N LEU A 42 -3.53 8.58 3.32
CA LEU A 42 -2.74 7.66 4.19
C LEU A 42 -1.22 7.73 3.99
N HIS A 43 -0.74 8.19 2.84
CA HIS A 43 0.68 8.22 2.49
C HIS A 43 1.32 9.62 2.57
N VAL A 44 0.65 10.61 3.16
CA VAL A 44 1.08 12.02 3.16
C VAL A 44 2.51 12.25 3.69
N ASP A 45 2.93 11.48 4.70
CA ASP A 45 4.26 11.52 5.30
C ASP A 45 5.18 10.39 4.81
N ILE A 46 4.70 9.55 3.88
CA ILE A 46 5.42 8.39 3.34
C ILE A 46 5.90 8.65 1.90
N ASP A 47 5.00 9.05 1.00
CA ASP A 47 5.31 9.39 -0.40
C ASP A 47 5.69 10.87 -0.51
N VAL A 48 6.71 11.24 0.27
CA VAL A 48 7.18 12.63 0.40
C VAL A 48 7.57 13.22 -0.96
N GLY A 49 7.27 14.51 -1.14
CA GLY A 49 7.50 15.23 -2.40
C GLY A 49 6.40 15.02 -3.45
N LYS A 50 5.31 14.29 -3.14
CA LYS A 50 4.14 14.18 -4.00
C LYS A 50 2.87 14.52 -3.23
N VAL A 51 1.93 15.19 -3.89
CA VAL A 51 0.61 15.42 -3.31
C VAL A 51 -0.17 14.11 -3.33
N CYS A 52 -0.47 13.63 -2.12
CA CYS A 52 -1.28 12.43 -1.91
C CYS A 52 -2.76 12.80 -1.83
N GLY A 53 -3.59 11.90 -2.33
CA GLY A 53 -5.05 11.97 -2.16
C GLY A 53 -5.57 10.63 -1.66
N VAL A 54 -6.86 10.40 -1.88
CA VAL A 54 -7.53 9.16 -1.44
C VAL A 54 -6.88 7.94 -2.10
N GLY A 55 -6.59 6.93 -1.29
CA GLY A 55 -6.18 5.59 -1.73
C GLY A 55 -7.22 4.52 -1.38
N PRO A 56 -6.93 3.24 -1.63
CA PRO A 56 -7.87 2.15 -1.33
C PRO A 56 -7.90 1.75 0.15
N GLY A 57 -6.94 2.22 0.96
CA GLY A 57 -6.71 1.69 2.31
C GLY A 57 -7.86 1.93 3.28
N MET A 58 -8.41 3.15 3.31
CA MET A 58 -9.52 3.46 4.23
C MET A 58 -10.80 2.73 3.86
N ALA A 59 -11.15 2.66 2.57
CA ALA A 59 -12.31 1.91 2.10
C ALA A 59 -12.18 0.42 2.43
N PHE A 60 -11.01 -0.16 2.17
CA PHE A 60 -10.72 -1.57 2.50
C PHE A 60 -10.86 -1.86 4.00
N ALA A 61 -10.24 -1.04 4.86
CA ALA A 61 -10.34 -1.21 6.31
C ALA A 61 -11.78 -1.08 6.83
N ASN A 62 -12.53 -0.10 6.32
CA ASN A 62 -13.94 0.08 6.68
C ASN A 62 -14.80 -1.12 6.27
N GLU A 63 -14.53 -1.70 5.10
CA GLU A 63 -15.26 -2.85 4.60
C GLU A 63 -14.97 -4.12 5.42
N ILE A 64 -13.72 -4.33 5.87
CA ILE A 64 -13.40 -5.43 6.80
C ILE A 64 -14.22 -5.30 8.09
N ILE A 65 -14.27 -4.10 8.69
CA ILE A 65 -15.07 -3.87 9.92
C ILE A 65 -16.55 -4.10 9.64
N ARG A 66 -17.07 -3.65 8.50
CA ARG A 66 -18.48 -3.78 8.14
C ARG A 66 -18.90 -5.24 7.94
N SER A 67 -18.04 -6.03 7.28
CA SER A 67 -18.30 -7.44 6.97
C SER A 67 -18.18 -8.36 8.18
N HIS A 68 -17.38 -7.99 9.19
CA HIS A 68 -17.14 -8.80 10.39
C HIS A 68 -17.89 -8.22 11.59
N ARG A 69 -19.18 -8.60 11.72
CA ARG A 69 -20.11 -8.08 12.76
C ARG A 69 -19.71 -8.38 14.20
N SER A 70 -18.74 -9.25 14.44
CA SER A 70 -18.25 -9.61 15.77
C SER A 70 -16.72 -9.75 15.80
N GLY A 71 -16.03 -8.74 16.34
CA GLY A 71 -14.69 -8.92 16.91
C GLY A 71 -13.47 -8.69 16.01
N THR A 72 -13.52 -7.84 14.97
CA THR A 72 -12.34 -7.52 14.14
C THR A 72 -11.17 -6.92 14.93
N GLY A 73 -11.42 -6.40 16.13
CA GLY A 73 -10.42 -5.67 16.93
C GLY A 73 -10.03 -4.35 16.26
N ILE A 74 -8.79 -3.93 16.47
CA ILE A 74 -8.21 -2.74 15.84
C ILE A 74 -7.54 -3.16 14.52
N ILE A 75 -7.85 -2.44 13.44
CA ILE A 75 -7.15 -2.58 12.16
C ILE A 75 -6.01 -1.58 12.10
N GLY A 76 -4.77 -2.07 11.93
CA GLY A 76 -3.60 -1.24 11.67
C GLY A 76 -3.26 -1.21 10.19
N LEU A 77 -3.14 0.00 9.62
CA LEU A 77 -2.66 0.25 8.26
C LEU A 77 -1.20 0.70 8.30
N VAL A 78 -0.32 0.01 7.56
CA VAL A 78 1.10 0.36 7.44
C VAL A 78 1.38 0.86 6.02
N PRO A 79 1.20 2.17 5.74
CA PRO A 79 1.47 2.73 4.43
C PRO A 79 2.96 2.68 4.13
N CYS A 80 3.31 2.18 2.94
CA CYS A 80 4.70 2.06 2.46
C CYS A 80 4.87 2.54 1.02
N ALA A 81 3.79 2.76 0.26
CA ALA A 81 3.89 3.00 -1.17
C ALA A 81 4.56 4.34 -1.49
N VAL A 82 5.33 4.36 -2.58
CA VAL A 82 5.96 5.54 -3.16
C VAL A 82 5.54 5.63 -4.62
N GLY A 83 5.02 6.79 -5.05
CA GLY A 83 4.51 6.96 -6.42
C GLY A 83 5.63 6.98 -7.47
N GLY A 84 5.33 6.46 -8.67
CA GLY A 84 6.23 6.51 -9.84
C GLY A 84 7.42 5.56 -9.78
N THR A 85 7.38 4.52 -8.93
CA THR A 85 8.45 3.55 -8.81
C THR A 85 8.12 2.28 -9.59
N SER A 86 9.07 1.79 -10.38
CA SER A 86 9.03 0.45 -10.98
C SER A 86 9.35 -0.64 -9.96
N ILE A 87 9.03 -1.90 -10.27
CA ILE A 87 9.27 -3.04 -9.37
C ILE A 87 10.77 -3.24 -9.07
N ASN A 88 11.65 -2.78 -9.96
CA ASN A 88 13.10 -2.79 -9.74
C ASN A 88 13.52 -2.01 -8.48
N LYS A 89 12.75 -1.00 -8.06
CA LYS A 89 13.01 -0.25 -6.83
C LYS A 89 12.56 -0.96 -5.56
N TRP A 90 11.92 -2.11 -5.69
CA TRP A 90 11.34 -2.90 -4.60
C TRP A 90 12.03 -4.25 -4.39
N GLY A 91 13.06 -4.59 -5.18
CA GLY A 91 13.83 -5.82 -4.95
C GLY A 91 14.57 -5.81 -3.62
N LYS A 92 14.85 -6.99 -3.06
CA LYS A 92 15.62 -7.13 -1.82
C LYS A 92 16.98 -6.41 -1.92
N GLY A 93 17.36 -5.73 -0.83
CA GLY A 93 18.55 -4.85 -0.78
C GLY A 93 18.31 -3.42 -1.29
N SER A 94 17.18 -3.14 -1.95
CA SER A 94 16.82 -1.77 -2.31
C SER A 94 16.35 -0.95 -1.10
N ARG A 95 16.44 0.38 -1.22
CA ARG A 95 15.99 1.31 -0.19
C ARG A 95 14.51 1.14 0.17
N LEU A 96 13.62 1.02 -0.82
CA LEU A 96 12.17 0.96 -0.56
C LEU A 96 11.76 -0.38 0.05
N TYR A 97 12.38 -1.47 -0.40
CA TYR A 97 12.21 -2.78 0.23
C TYR A 97 12.62 -2.75 1.70
N GLY A 98 13.82 -2.24 2.00
CA GLY A 98 14.32 -2.14 3.37
C GLY A 98 13.44 -1.25 4.24
N GLN A 99 12.92 -0.14 3.70
CA GLN A 99 11.97 0.73 4.41
C GLN A 99 10.64 0.01 4.70
N LEU A 100 10.10 -0.75 3.75
CA LEU A 100 8.88 -1.53 3.94
C LEU A 100 9.06 -2.55 5.06
N VAL A 101 10.13 -3.37 5.00
CA VAL A 101 10.41 -4.40 6.02
C VAL A 101 10.62 -3.76 7.39
N LYS A 102 11.40 -2.67 7.47
CA LYS A 102 11.62 -1.92 8.72
C LYS A 102 10.30 -1.43 9.32
N ARG A 103 9.42 -0.82 8.50
CA ARG A 103 8.13 -0.29 8.96
C ARG A 103 7.19 -1.40 9.41
N ALA A 104 7.13 -2.51 8.68
CA ALA A 104 6.32 -3.67 9.05
C ALA A 104 6.75 -4.25 10.41
N ASN A 105 8.06 -4.43 10.63
CA ASN A 105 8.59 -4.92 11.91
C ASN A 105 8.39 -3.93 13.06
N ALA A 106 8.57 -2.63 12.82
CA ALA A 106 8.32 -1.59 13.83
C ALA A 106 6.84 -1.55 14.24
N ALA A 107 5.92 -1.63 13.28
CA ALA A 107 4.48 -1.68 13.53
C ALA A 107 4.08 -2.90 14.39
N LEU A 108 4.69 -4.07 14.14
CA LEU A 108 4.49 -5.27 14.96
C LEU A 108 5.01 -5.09 16.39
N LYS A 109 6.21 -4.51 16.54
CA LYS A 109 6.83 -4.28 17.85
C LYS A 109 6.03 -3.30 18.70
N ASP A 110 5.53 -2.23 18.10
CA ASP A 110 4.81 -1.17 18.81
C ASP A 110 3.35 -1.53 19.09
N GLY A 111 2.65 -2.11 18.10
CA GLY A 111 1.23 -2.42 18.21
C GLY A 111 0.89 -3.80 18.80
N GLY A 112 1.85 -4.72 18.87
CA GLY A 112 1.62 -6.10 19.34
C GLY A 112 0.67 -6.93 18.45
N GLY A 113 0.41 -6.46 17.22
CA GLY A 113 -0.55 -7.08 16.29
C GLY A 113 0.04 -8.21 15.45
N THR A 114 -0.66 -8.59 14.39
CA THR A 114 -0.20 -9.57 13.39
C THR A 114 -0.44 -9.02 12.00
N ILE A 115 0.55 -9.15 11.10
CA ILE A 115 0.37 -8.78 9.69
C ILE A 115 -0.57 -9.81 9.05
N ARG A 116 -1.76 -9.36 8.64
CA ARG A 116 -2.81 -10.23 8.08
C ARG A 116 -2.72 -10.41 6.57
N ALA A 117 -2.23 -9.40 5.86
CA ALA A 117 -2.06 -9.41 4.40
C ALA A 117 -1.16 -8.25 3.97
N ILE A 118 -0.61 -8.35 2.76
CA ILE A 118 -0.04 -7.23 2.02
C ILE A 118 -0.97 -6.88 0.87
N LEU A 119 -1.39 -5.61 0.81
CA LEU A 119 -2.09 -5.05 -0.34
C LEU A 119 -1.05 -4.45 -1.28
N TRP A 120 -0.93 -5.00 -2.49
CA TRP A 120 0.06 -4.57 -3.46
C TRP A 120 -0.61 -4.06 -4.72
N TYR A 121 -0.47 -2.76 -4.97
CA TYR A 121 -0.92 -2.11 -6.20
C TYR A 121 0.27 -1.36 -6.78
N GLN A 122 0.88 -1.92 -7.81
CA GLN A 122 2.00 -1.34 -8.54
C GLN A 122 2.05 -2.01 -9.92
N GLY A 123 2.68 -1.35 -10.88
CA GLY A 123 2.99 -1.91 -12.21
C GLY A 123 2.98 -0.85 -13.31
N GLU A 124 2.36 0.31 -13.07
CA GLU A 124 2.21 1.39 -14.04
C GLU A 124 3.55 1.87 -14.60
N SER A 125 4.59 1.92 -13.77
CA SER A 125 5.93 2.34 -14.21
C SER A 125 6.69 1.25 -14.98
N ASP A 126 6.30 -0.03 -14.82
CA ASP A 126 6.94 -1.16 -15.50
C ASP A 126 6.36 -1.39 -16.90
N THR A 127 5.26 -0.71 -17.26
CA THR A 127 4.69 -0.77 -18.63
C THR A 127 5.33 0.20 -19.61
N LEU A 128 6.30 1.03 -19.16
CA LEU A 128 6.92 2.06 -20.00
C LEU A 128 7.85 1.48 -21.08
N ASN A 129 8.39 0.28 -20.87
CA ASN A 129 9.18 -0.44 -21.86
C ASN A 129 8.89 -1.94 -21.78
N LYS A 130 9.17 -2.64 -22.89
CA LYS A 130 8.83 -4.05 -23.07
C LYS A 130 9.60 -4.96 -22.10
N ASP A 131 10.89 -4.71 -21.89
CA ASP A 131 11.74 -5.57 -21.07
C ASP A 131 11.31 -5.57 -19.59
N ASP A 132 10.96 -4.41 -19.05
CA ASP A 132 10.42 -4.31 -17.69
C ASP A 132 9.07 -5.03 -17.57
N ALA A 133 8.19 -4.90 -18.57
CA ALA A 133 6.90 -5.60 -18.59
C ALA A 133 7.06 -7.12 -18.66
N GLU A 134 7.94 -7.63 -19.53
CA GLU A 134 8.19 -9.07 -19.70
C GLU A 134 8.82 -9.70 -18.44
N THR A 135 9.68 -8.95 -17.74
CA THR A 135 10.35 -9.43 -16.53
C THR A 135 9.55 -9.20 -15.24
N TYR A 136 8.45 -8.45 -15.29
CA TYR A 136 7.64 -8.05 -14.13
C TYR A 136 7.17 -9.24 -13.29
N LYS A 137 6.62 -10.28 -13.93
CA LYS A 137 6.09 -11.47 -13.23
C LYS A 137 7.15 -12.15 -12.37
N GLY A 138 8.36 -12.35 -12.93
CA GLY A 138 9.47 -12.97 -12.19
C GLY A 138 9.91 -12.12 -11.00
N LYS A 139 10.01 -10.81 -11.19
CA LYS A 139 10.35 -9.86 -10.11
C LYS A 139 9.29 -9.81 -9.01
N MET A 140 8.01 -9.90 -9.38
CA MET A 140 6.90 -9.94 -8.42
C MET A 140 6.89 -11.21 -7.58
N VAL A 141 7.11 -12.38 -8.20
CA VAL A 141 7.23 -13.66 -7.46
C VAL A 141 8.38 -13.57 -6.47
N LYS A 142 9.55 -13.12 -6.92
CA LYS A 142 10.72 -12.94 -6.07
C LYS A 142 10.46 -11.98 -4.90
N LEU A 143 9.79 -10.86 -5.16
CA LEU A 143 9.40 -9.91 -4.11
C LEU A 143 8.53 -10.55 -3.03
N ILE A 144 7.54 -11.36 -3.43
CA ILE A 144 6.65 -12.06 -2.48
C ILE A 144 7.45 -13.05 -1.63
N GLU A 145 8.31 -13.86 -2.25
CA GLU A 145 9.16 -14.83 -1.56
C GLU A 145 10.10 -14.15 -0.58
N ASP A 146 10.81 -13.11 -1.03
CA ASP A 146 11.74 -12.35 -0.20
C ASP A 146 11.01 -11.71 1.00
N LEU A 147 9.83 -11.11 0.79
CA LEU A 147 9.04 -10.51 1.89
C LEU A 147 8.50 -11.54 2.89
N ARG A 148 8.03 -12.71 2.41
CA ARG A 148 7.59 -13.79 3.30
C ARG A 148 8.74 -14.31 4.17
N LEU A 149 9.93 -14.42 3.59
CA LEU A 149 11.14 -14.82 4.30
C LEU A 149 11.55 -13.76 5.34
N ASP A 150 11.72 -12.50 4.93
CA ASP A 150 12.25 -11.43 5.79
C ASP A 150 11.26 -10.98 6.87
N LEU A 151 9.96 -11.19 6.68
CA LEU A 151 8.93 -10.99 7.71
C LEU A 151 8.65 -12.26 8.53
N ASN A 152 9.26 -13.39 8.19
CA ASN A 152 9.02 -14.70 8.80
C ASN A 152 7.52 -15.13 8.77
N LEU A 153 6.87 -14.93 7.63
CA LEU A 153 5.44 -15.21 7.41
C LEU A 153 5.26 -16.00 6.10
N PRO A 154 5.55 -17.31 6.06
CA PRO A 154 5.59 -18.10 4.82
C PRO A 154 4.24 -18.18 4.09
N SER A 155 3.12 -18.05 4.82
CA SER A 155 1.76 -18.09 4.27
C SER A 155 1.12 -16.71 4.14
N LEU A 156 1.89 -15.62 4.25
CA LEU A 156 1.36 -14.26 4.19
C LEU A 156 0.55 -14.02 2.89
N PRO A 157 -0.74 -13.67 2.98
CA PRO A 157 -1.55 -13.35 1.82
C PRO A 157 -1.06 -12.07 1.12
N PHE A 158 -0.98 -12.13 -0.20
CA PHE A 158 -0.79 -10.98 -1.07
C PHE A 158 -2.05 -10.76 -1.89
N ILE A 159 -2.64 -9.58 -1.77
CA ILE A 159 -3.77 -9.14 -2.58
C ILE A 159 -3.20 -8.18 -3.62
N LEU A 160 -3.08 -8.66 -4.86
CA LEU A 160 -2.50 -7.92 -5.98
C LEU A 160 -3.61 -7.19 -6.75
N VAL A 161 -3.33 -5.96 -7.16
CA VAL A 161 -4.14 -5.23 -8.13
C VAL A 161 -3.50 -5.37 -9.51
N PHE A 162 -4.25 -5.88 -10.47
CA PHE A 162 -3.82 -5.89 -11.87
C PHE A 162 -4.01 -4.50 -12.48
N VAL A 163 -2.92 -3.93 -12.97
CA VAL A 163 -2.96 -2.68 -13.73
C VAL A 163 -3.48 -3.00 -15.13
N SER A 164 -4.73 -2.67 -15.40
CA SER A 164 -5.25 -2.67 -16.77
C SER A 164 -5.01 -1.30 -17.38
N LEU A 165 -4.03 -1.21 -18.29
CA LEU A 165 -3.96 -0.10 -19.23
C LEU A 165 -4.89 -0.43 -20.38
N GLN A 166 -5.93 0.38 -20.51
CA GLN A 166 -6.86 0.33 -21.64
C GLN A 166 -6.07 0.67 -22.92
N LEU A 167 -5.67 -0.36 -23.66
CA LEU A 167 -5.16 -0.20 -25.02
C LEU A 167 -6.31 0.35 -25.86
N PHE A 168 -6.25 1.63 -26.21
CA PHE A 168 -7.01 2.12 -27.35
C PHE A 168 -6.41 1.46 -28.60
N THR A 169 -6.94 0.30 -29.00
CA THR A 169 -6.80 -0.16 -30.37
C THR A 169 -7.60 0.78 -31.25
N TYR A 170 -6.91 1.67 -31.96
CA TYR A 170 -7.44 2.21 -33.22
C TYR A 170 -7.46 1.05 -34.21
N VAL A 171 -8.67 0.69 -34.67
CA VAL A 171 -8.87 -0.12 -35.88
C VAL A 171 -9.21 0.83 -37.01
#